data_AF-A0A925G610-F1
#
_entry.id   AF-A0A925G610-F1
#
_cell.length_a   1.000
_cell.length_b   1.000
_cell.length_c   1.000
_cell.angle_alpha   90.00
_cell.angle_beta   90.00
_cell.angle_gamma   90.00
#
_symmetry.space_group_name_H-M   'P 1'
#
loop_
_entity.id
_entity.type
_entity.pdbx_description
1 polymer ?
#
loop_
_entity_poly.entity_id
_entity_poly.type
_entity_poly.pdbx_seq_one_letter_code
_entity_poly.pdbx_strand_id
1 'polypeptide(L)'
;GREIIPAAIKSSNVQAFMFDGYWEDIGTIHAFYLANLDLTSPIPQFNFFDATSPIYTRTRYLPPSKIHDCNISDSLIGDGCIIHGAKINRSIIGLRSRIGSGSQIDASILMGADYYQGFENMRDDLASGVPRIGVGENSIIRRAIVDKNARIGSNVRLVNESGVENADAEDGSYVIRDRIIIIPKNAVVKDGTVV
;
A
#
# COMPACT_ATOMS: atom_id res chain seq x y z
N GLY A 1 9.44 -27.17 -4.77
CA GLY A 1 8.84 -28.51 -4.68
C GLY A 1 9.29 -29.49 -5.76
N ARG A 2 10.58 -29.54 -6.12
CA ARG A 2 11.07 -30.41 -7.21
C ARG A 2 11.74 -31.71 -6.73
N GLU A 3 11.86 -31.91 -5.42
CA GLU A 3 12.71 -32.96 -4.85
C GLU A 3 11.91 -33.95 -3.99
N ILE A 4 11.33 -33.48 -2.87
CA ILE A 4 10.66 -34.36 -1.90
C ILE A 4 9.39 -35.02 -2.44
N ILE A 5 8.48 -34.25 -3.05
CA ILE A 5 7.21 -34.78 -3.58
C ILE A 5 7.45 -35.78 -4.73
N PRO A 6 8.29 -35.49 -5.76
CA PRO A 6 8.60 -36.47 -6.80
C PRO A 6 9.27 -37.74 -6.28
N ALA A 7 10.10 -37.65 -5.25
CA ALA A 7 10.71 -38.83 -4.62
C ALA A 7 9.65 -39.68 -3.88
N ALA A 8 8.77 -39.05 -3.11
CA ALA A 8 7.75 -39.74 -2.33
C ALA A 8 6.71 -40.48 -3.18
N ILE A 9 6.40 -40.00 -4.40
CA ILE A 9 5.51 -40.69 -5.34
C ILE A 9 5.98 -42.13 -5.63
N LYS A 10 7.29 -42.38 -5.58
CA LYS A 10 7.87 -43.71 -5.86
C LYS A 10 7.70 -44.71 -4.72
N SER A 11 7.56 -44.24 -3.48
CA SER A 11 7.64 -45.07 -2.27
C SER A 11 6.45 -44.92 -1.32
N SER A 12 5.50 -44.04 -1.62
CA SER A 12 4.40 -43.69 -0.73
C SER A 12 3.11 -43.44 -1.51
N ASN A 13 1.97 -43.54 -0.81
CA ASN A 13 0.66 -43.29 -1.41
C ASN A 13 0.39 -41.78 -1.51
N VAL A 14 0.86 -41.16 -2.59
CA VAL A 14 0.63 -39.74 -2.89
C VAL A 14 -0.65 -39.60 -3.72
N GLN A 15 -1.61 -38.81 -3.24
CA GLN A 15 -2.90 -38.58 -3.90
C GLN A 15 -3.07 -37.11 -4.25
N ALA A 16 -3.79 -36.84 -5.34
CA ALA A 16 -4.18 -35.49 -5.72
C ALA A 16 -5.49 -35.11 -5.03
N PHE A 17 -5.60 -33.85 -4.60
CA PHE A 17 -6.83 -33.26 -4.10
C PHE A 17 -7.17 -32.05 -4.97
N MET A 18 -8.38 -32.05 -5.53
CA MET A 18 -8.85 -30.95 -6.37
C MET A 18 -9.29 -29.78 -5.50
N PHE A 19 -8.79 -28.59 -5.81
CA PHE A 19 -9.20 -27.34 -5.18
C PHE A 19 -9.91 -26.47 -6.23
N ASP A 20 -11.09 -25.97 -5.87
CA ASP A 20 -12.00 -25.19 -6.73
C ASP A 20 -12.34 -23.82 -6.07
N GLY A 21 -11.35 -23.24 -5.39
CA GLY A 21 -11.47 -21.92 -4.79
C GLY A 21 -10.55 -20.91 -5.46
N TYR A 22 -10.69 -19.65 -5.06
CA TYR A 22 -9.73 -18.62 -5.44
C TYR A 22 -8.34 -18.94 -4.85
N TRP A 23 -7.33 -18.90 -5.70
CA TRP A 23 -5.92 -19.01 -5.32
C TRP A 23 -5.09 -18.15 -6.26
N GLU A 24 -4.21 -17.32 -5.69
CA GLU A 24 -3.32 -16.43 -6.45
C GLU A 24 -1.93 -16.45 -5.81
N ASP A 25 -0.89 -16.57 -6.64
CA ASP A 25 0.51 -16.46 -6.19
C ASP A 25 0.95 -15.00 -6.12
N ILE A 26 0.91 -14.44 -4.91
CA ILE A 26 1.32 -13.07 -4.63
C ILE A 26 2.84 -12.93 -4.38
N GLY A 27 3.67 -13.87 -4.88
CA GLY A 27 5.12 -13.86 -4.72
C GLY A 27 5.87 -12.82 -5.56
N THR A 28 5.21 -12.16 -6.53
CA THR A 28 5.79 -11.09 -7.35
C THR A 28 5.15 -9.74 -7.02
N ILE A 29 5.87 -8.64 -7.29
CA ILE A 29 5.33 -7.27 -7.07
C ILE A 29 4.05 -7.06 -7.86
N HIS A 30 4.05 -7.44 -9.14
CA HIS A 30 2.88 -7.29 -10.00
C HIS A 30 1.67 -8.05 -9.47
N ALA A 31 1.82 -9.33 -9.14
CA ALA A 31 0.72 -10.15 -8.63
C ALA A 31 0.23 -9.65 -7.26
N PHE A 32 1.15 -9.30 -6.36
CA PHE A 32 0.80 -8.68 -5.07
C PHE A 32 -0.03 -7.42 -5.26
N TYR A 33 0.40 -6.52 -6.15
CA TYR A 33 -0.29 -5.26 -6.43
C TYR A 33 -1.69 -5.48 -7.01
N LEU A 34 -1.82 -6.35 -8.01
CA LEU A 34 -3.11 -6.64 -8.63
C LEU A 34 -4.09 -7.32 -7.68
N ALA A 35 -3.65 -8.35 -6.95
CA ALA A 35 -4.49 -9.07 -6.00
C ALA A 35 -5.00 -8.16 -4.88
N ASN A 36 -4.17 -7.22 -4.41
CA ASN A 36 -4.62 -6.23 -3.43
C ASN A 36 -5.60 -5.24 -4.06
N LEU A 37 -5.30 -4.66 -5.23
CA LEU A 37 -6.23 -3.72 -5.86
C LEU A 37 -7.57 -4.35 -6.24
N ASP A 38 -7.61 -5.65 -6.54
CA ASP A 38 -8.87 -6.37 -6.80
C ASP A 38 -9.84 -6.28 -5.61
N LEU A 39 -9.33 -6.19 -4.37
CA LEU A 39 -10.16 -6.01 -3.16
C LEU A 39 -11.01 -4.72 -3.18
N THR A 40 -10.67 -3.77 -4.05
CA THR A 40 -11.45 -2.54 -4.23
C THR A 40 -12.61 -2.68 -5.21
N SER A 41 -12.67 -3.80 -5.95
CA SER A 41 -13.79 -4.15 -6.82
C SER A 41 -15.08 -4.27 -6.04
N PRO A 42 -16.25 -3.89 -6.62
CA PRO A 42 -17.55 -4.18 -6.02
C PRO A 42 -17.77 -5.66 -5.69
N ILE A 43 -17.15 -6.55 -6.48
CA ILE A 43 -17.15 -7.99 -6.26
C ILE A 43 -15.69 -8.46 -6.44
N PRO A 44 -14.90 -8.53 -5.35
CA PRO A 44 -13.54 -9.02 -5.41
C PRO A 44 -13.52 -10.55 -5.53
N GLN A 45 -12.47 -11.10 -6.12
CA GLN A 45 -12.28 -12.55 -6.22
C GLN A 45 -11.99 -13.17 -4.85
N PHE A 46 -11.30 -12.44 -3.98
CA PHE A 46 -11.08 -12.80 -2.57
C PHE A 46 -11.87 -11.89 -1.63
N ASN A 47 -12.61 -12.48 -0.69
CA ASN A 47 -13.50 -11.74 0.19
C ASN A 47 -13.04 -11.80 1.66
N PHE A 48 -12.61 -10.66 2.20
CA PHE A 48 -12.31 -10.52 3.63
C PHE A 48 -13.57 -10.41 4.52
N PHE A 49 -14.75 -10.18 3.94
CA PHE A 49 -16.01 -10.00 4.65
C PHE A 49 -16.81 -11.31 4.83
N ASP A 50 -16.15 -12.48 4.74
CA ASP A 50 -16.79 -13.77 5.04
C ASP A 50 -16.95 -13.95 6.56
N ALA A 51 -18.20 -13.92 7.03
CA ALA A 51 -18.54 -14.11 8.43
C ALA A 51 -18.39 -15.56 8.92
N THR A 52 -18.37 -16.53 8.00
CA THR A 52 -18.26 -17.98 8.32
C THR A 52 -16.81 -18.44 8.39
N SER A 53 -15.93 -17.81 7.61
CA SER A 53 -14.49 -18.10 7.59
C SER A 53 -13.65 -16.81 7.55
N PRO A 54 -13.69 -16.00 8.62
CA PRO A 54 -13.00 -14.72 8.61
C PRO A 54 -11.49 -14.87 8.68
N ILE A 55 -10.78 -13.93 8.04
CA ILE A 55 -9.33 -13.78 8.21
C ILE A 55 -9.04 -12.92 9.43
N TYR A 56 -8.38 -13.51 10.42
CA TYR A 56 -8.02 -12.81 11.65
C TYR A 56 -6.70 -12.05 11.51
N THR A 57 -6.59 -10.95 12.28
CA THR A 57 -5.36 -10.19 12.46
C THR A 57 -5.25 -9.69 13.90
N ARG A 58 -4.12 -9.08 14.26
CA ARG A 58 -3.91 -8.52 15.60
C ARG A 58 -4.93 -7.41 15.89
N THR A 59 -5.67 -7.53 16.99
CA THR A 59 -6.50 -6.44 17.53
C THR A 59 -5.61 -5.27 17.98
N ARG A 60 -5.83 -4.08 17.39
CA ARG A 60 -5.00 -2.89 17.67
C ARG A 60 -5.71 -1.78 18.45
N TYR A 61 -7.03 -1.88 18.64
CA TYR A 61 -7.85 -0.85 19.30
C TYR A 61 -7.61 0.57 18.74
N LEU A 62 -7.46 0.67 17.42
CA LEU A 62 -7.29 1.95 16.76
C LEU A 62 -8.64 2.70 16.72
N PRO A 63 -8.61 4.04 16.77
CA PRO A 63 -9.84 4.81 16.64
C PRO A 63 -10.41 4.67 15.22
N PRO A 64 -11.67 5.07 15.01
CA PRO A 64 -12.21 5.25 13.67
C PRO A 64 -11.35 6.21 12.84
N SER A 65 -11.30 5.97 11.53
CA SER A 65 -10.63 6.86 10.58
C SER A 65 -11.32 8.22 10.50
N LYS A 66 -10.53 9.29 10.54
CA LYS A 66 -10.98 10.67 10.37
C LYS A 66 -10.83 11.07 8.90
N ILE A 67 -11.94 11.43 8.28
CA ILE A 67 -12.02 11.83 6.87
C ILE A 67 -12.71 13.19 6.80
N HIS A 68 -12.04 14.18 6.21
CA HIS A 68 -12.53 15.55 6.11
C HIS A 68 -12.37 16.06 4.69
N ASP A 69 -13.46 16.54 4.07
CA ASP A 69 -13.48 17.10 2.70
C ASP A 69 -12.81 16.21 1.63
N CYS A 70 -13.07 14.90 1.68
CA CYS A 70 -12.48 13.96 0.74
C CYS A 70 -13.49 13.47 -0.30
N ASN A 71 -13.00 13.12 -1.49
CA ASN A 71 -13.74 12.34 -2.48
C ASN A 71 -13.08 10.96 -2.58
N ILE A 72 -13.81 9.90 -2.22
CA ILE A 72 -13.30 8.54 -2.16
C ILE A 72 -14.22 7.64 -3.00
N SER A 73 -13.65 6.96 -3.99
CA SER A 73 -14.34 6.01 -4.87
C SER A 73 -13.57 4.70 -4.99
N ASP A 74 -14.29 3.57 -5.01
CA ASP A 74 -13.73 2.23 -5.22
C ASP A 74 -12.50 1.99 -4.33
N SER A 75 -12.63 2.18 -3.01
CA SER A 75 -11.47 2.27 -2.14
C SER A 75 -11.72 1.68 -0.76
N LEU A 76 -10.67 1.09 -0.17
CA LEU A 76 -10.69 0.56 1.19
C LEU A 76 -9.88 1.46 2.11
N ILE A 77 -10.48 1.86 3.23
CA ILE A 77 -9.84 2.68 4.27
C ILE A 77 -9.71 1.84 5.53
N GLY A 78 -8.47 1.57 5.94
CA GLY A 78 -8.14 0.87 7.17
C GLY A 78 -8.30 1.76 8.40
N ASP A 79 -8.10 1.18 9.58
CA ASP A 79 -8.38 1.84 10.85
C ASP A 79 -7.44 3.01 11.17
N GLY A 80 -7.99 4.01 11.87
CA GLY A 80 -7.20 5.10 12.46
C GLY A 80 -6.53 6.03 11.47
N CYS A 81 -6.98 6.10 10.22
CA CYS A 81 -6.44 7.03 9.23
C CYS A 81 -6.82 8.48 9.55
N ILE A 82 -6.02 9.43 9.06
CA ILE A 82 -6.27 10.87 9.14
C ILE A 82 -6.12 11.44 7.73
N ILE A 83 -7.24 11.72 7.07
CA ILE A 83 -7.31 12.10 5.66
C ILE A 83 -8.03 13.44 5.56
N HIS A 84 -7.37 14.42 4.94
CA HIS A 84 -7.90 15.76 4.76
C HIS A 84 -7.83 16.15 3.28
N GLY A 85 -8.93 16.68 2.72
CA GLY A 85 -8.92 17.35 1.42
C GLY A 85 -8.43 16.52 0.24
N ALA A 86 -8.53 15.18 0.28
CA ALA A 86 -7.90 14.29 -0.68
C ALA A 86 -8.89 13.65 -1.66
N LYS A 87 -8.41 13.34 -2.86
CA LYS A 87 -9.12 12.50 -3.85
C LYS A 87 -8.49 11.12 -3.87
N ILE A 88 -9.26 10.08 -3.59
CA ILE A 88 -8.76 8.71 -3.50
C ILE A 88 -9.62 7.82 -4.40
N ASN A 89 -8.99 7.14 -5.34
CA ASN A 89 -9.67 6.28 -6.30
C ASN A 89 -8.96 4.93 -6.43
N ARG A 90 -9.72 3.82 -6.46
CA ARG A 90 -9.20 2.48 -6.73
C ARG A 90 -7.97 2.14 -5.87
N SER A 91 -8.00 2.49 -4.60
CA SER A 91 -6.82 2.47 -3.73
C SER A 91 -7.10 1.86 -2.36
N ILE A 92 -6.07 1.27 -1.76
CA ILE A 92 -6.11 0.76 -0.39
C ILE A 92 -5.29 1.68 0.50
N ILE A 93 -5.94 2.23 1.53
CA ILE A 93 -5.32 3.10 2.52
C ILE A 93 -5.18 2.33 3.82
N GLY A 94 -3.99 1.81 4.08
CA GLY A 94 -3.67 1.02 5.25
C GLY A 94 -3.74 1.81 6.55
N LEU A 95 -3.76 1.09 7.67
CA LEU A 95 -3.96 1.66 9.00
C LEU A 95 -3.04 2.85 9.33
N ARG A 96 -3.56 3.80 10.11
CA ARG A 96 -2.82 5.01 10.56
C ARG A 96 -2.25 5.89 9.45
N SER A 97 -2.68 5.70 8.21
CA SER A 97 -2.26 6.55 7.10
C SER A 97 -2.64 8.00 7.37
N ARG A 98 -1.73 8.91 7.03
CA ARG A 98 -1.97 10.35 7.02
C ARG A 98 -1.87 10.85 5.59
N ILE A 99 -2.87 11.59 5.13
CA ILE A 99 -2.89 12.15 3.78
C ILE A 99 -3.26 13.63 3.87
N GLY A 100 -2.38 14.48 3.34
CA GLY A 100 -2.53 15.93 3.29
C GLY A 100 -3.52 16.42 2.24
N SER A 101 -3.99 17.65 2.43
CA SER A 101 -4.96 18.31 1.55
C SER A 101 -4.45 18.47 0.13
N GLY A 102 -5.36 18.40 -0.84
CA GLY A 102 -5.06 18.53 -2.26
C GLY A 102 -4.44 17.30 -2.91
N SER A 103 -4.10 16.26 -2.12
CA SER A 103 -3.45 15.06 -2.63
C SER A 103 -4.41 14.15 -3.39
N GLN A 104 -3.89 13.49 -4.42
CA GLN A 104 -4.61 12.58 -5.30
C GLN A 104 -3.94 11.22 -5.28
N ILE A 105 -4.68 10.20 -4.84
CA ILE A 105 -4.20 8.82 -4.75
C ILE A 105 -5.04 7.97 -5.69
N ASP A 106 -4.39 7.35 -6.66
CA ASP A 106 -5.06 6.58 -7.72
C ASP A 106 -4.38 5.23 -7.93
N ALA A 107 -5.15 4.15 -7.98
CA ALA A 107 -4.63 2.80 -8.20
C ALA A 107 -3.42 2.50 -7.29
N SER A 108 -3.49 2.80 -5.99
CA SER A 108 -2.31 2.73 -5.12
C SER A 108 -2.59 2.04 -3.79
N ILE A 109 -1.54 1.45 -3.23
CA ILE A 109 -1.58 0.75 -1.94
C ILE A 109 -0.68 1.51 -0.97
N LEU A 110 -1.27 2.15 0.02
CA LEU A 110 -0.54 2.74 1.14
C LEU A 110 -0.58 1.72 2.28
N MET A 111 0.58 1.19 2.68
CA MET A 111 0.68 0.21 3.78
C MET A 111 0.40 0.84 5.15
N GLY A 112 0.44 2.18 5.22
CA GLY A 112 0.13 2.96 6.42
C GLY A 112 1.32 3.15 7.34
N ALA A 113 1.07 3.18 8.65
CA ALA A 113 2.10 3.43 9.65
C ALA A 113 2.02 2.49 10.86
N ASP A 114 3.20 2.16 11.40
CA ASP A 114 3.35 1.34 12.60
C ASP A 114 2.92 2.12 13.87
N TYR A 115 2.98 3.45 13.85
CA TYR A 115 2.65 4.34 14.96
C TYR A 115 2.17 5.72 14.47
N TYR A 116 1.53 6.50 15.35
CA TYR A 116 1.28 7.92 15.10
C TYR A 116 2.49 8.75 15.53
N GLN A 117 2.83 9.78 14.75
CA GLN A 117 3.82 10.75 15.20
C GLN A 117 3.24 11.66 16.28
N GLY A 118 4.01 11.92 17.34
CA GLY A 118 3.66 12.93 18.35
C GLY A 118 3.78 14.35 17.81
N PHE A 119 3.05 15.29 18.42
CA PHE A 119 3.01 16.69 17.97
C PHE A 119 4.38 17.37 17.99
N GLU A 120 5.16 17.18 19.06
CA GLU A 120 6.52 17.74 19.16
C GLU A 120 7.43 17.20 18.04
N ASN A 121 7.45 15.88 17.83
CA ASN A 121 8.23 15.27 16.75
C ASN A 121 7.81 15.80 15.36
N MET A 122 6.51 15.99 15.13
CA MET A 122 6.02 16.58 13.87
C MET A 122 6.45 18.03 13.67
N ARG A 123 6.67 18.79 14.76
CA ARG A 123 7.17 20.16 14.72
C ARG A 123 8.66 20.19 14.44
N ASP A 124 9.42 19.34 15.12
CA ASP A 124 10.88 19.26 14.98
C ASP A 124 11.28 18.72 13.60
N ASP A 125 10.56 17.71 13.09
CA ASP A 125 10.72 17.20 11.73
C ASP A 125 10.51 18.33 10.71
N LEU A 126 9.42 19.10 10.85
CA LEU A 126 9.12 20.21 9.95
C LEU A 126 10.17 21.32 10.03
N ALA A 127 10.64 21.67 11.23
CA ALA A 127 11.71 22.64 11.42
C ALA A 127 13.04 22.18 10.79
N SER A 128 13.25 20.87 10.72
CA SER A 128 14.43 20.24 10.10
C SER A 128 14.25 19.94 8.62
N GLY A 129 13.13 20.34 8.01
CA GLY A 129 12.82 20.08 6.61
C GLY A 129 12.56 18.60 6.27
N VAL A 130 12.23 17.78 7.28
CA VAL A 130 11.88 16.37 7.12
C VAL A 130 10.35 16.24 6.99
N PRO A 131 9.83 15.65 5.90
CA PRO A 131 8.40 15.41 5.77
C PRO A 131 7.87 14.50 6.87
N ARG A 132 6.62 14.73 7.27
CA ARG A 132 5.91 13.85 8.22
C ARG A 132 5.69 12.46 7.62
N ILE A 133 5.44 11.48 8.46
CA ILE A 133 4.99 10.14 8.03
C ILE A 133 3.64 10.29 7.33
N GLY A 134 3.52 9.64 6.18
CA GLY A 134 2.35 9.69 5.31
C GLY A 134 2.61 10.54 4.07
N VAL A 135 1.52 11.06 3.50
CA VAL A 135 1.52 11.84 2.27
C VAL A 135 1.36 13.31 2.57
N GLY A 136 2.32 14.12 2.11
CA GLY A 136 2.28 15.57 2.17
C GLY A 136 1.14 16.18 1.35
N GLU A 137 1.07 17.50 1.34
CA GLU A 137 0.01 18.23 0.64
C GLU A 137 0.24 18.23 -0.88
N ASN A 138 -0.85 18.38 -1.64
CA ASN A 138 -0.84 18.57 -3.11
C ASN A 138 -0.03 17.51 -3.87
N SER A 139 0.06 16.30 -3.33
CA SER A 139 0.88 15.22 -3.91
C SER A 139 0.04 14.27 -4.75
N ILE A 140 0.59 13.79 -5.85
CA ILE A 140 -0.08 12.88 -6.78
C ILE A 140 0.65 11.54 -6.72
N ILE A 141 -0.08 10.49 -6.33
CA ILE A 141 0.44 9.13 -6.26
C ILE A 141 -0.43 8.25 -7.15
N ARG A 142 0.18 7.67 -8.18
CA ARG A 142 -0.50 6.78 -9.13
C ARG A 142 0.27 5.49 -9.29
N ARG A 143 -0.43 4.35 -9.27
CA ARG A 143 0.14 3.02 -9.54
C ARG A 143 1.37 2.74 -8.65
N ALA A 144 1.21 2.94 -7.34
CA ALA A 144 2.30 2.83 -6.39
C ALA A 144 1.98 1.96 -5.18
N ILE A 145 3.03 1.39 -4.59
CA ILE A 145 3.03 0.77 -3.27
C ILE A 145 3.86 1.66 -2.36
N VAL A 146 3.23 2.27 -1.36
CA VAL A 146 3.91 3.08 -0.35
C VAL A 146 4.01 2.26 0.93
N ASP A 147 5.21 1.79 1.25
CA ASP A 147 5.42 0.95 2.42
C ASP A 147 5.40 1.76 3.73
N LYS A 148 5.43 1.05 4.85
CA LYS A 148 5.14 1.60 6.16
C LYS A 148 6.07 2.74 6.54
N ASN A 149 5.49 3.73 7.22
CA ASN A 149 6.22 4.86 7.78
C ASN A 149 6.97 5.70 6.72
N ALA A 150 6.69 5.51 5.43
CA ALA A 150 7.24 6.36 4.39
C ALA A 150 6.83 7.83 4.64
N ARG A 151 7.72 8.74 4.26
CA ARG A 151 7.58 10.19 4.43
C ARG A 151 7.58 10.82 3.05
N ILE A 152 6.40 11.04 2.51
CA ILE A 152 6.24 11.69 1.20
C ILE A 152 6.05 13.18 1.44
N GLY A 153 6.95 13.98 0.86
CA GLY A 153 6.91 15.43 0.88
C GLY A 153 5.67 16.04 0.23
N SER A 154 5.59 17.37 0.26
CA SER A 154 4.53 18.12 -0.42
C SER A 154 4.87 18.32 -1.89
N ASN A 155 3.83 18.42 -2.74
CA ASN A 155 3.95 18.59 -4.19
C ASN A 155 4.73 17.46 -4.89
N VAL A 156 4.77 16.26 -4.29
CA VAL A 156 5.41 15.09 -4.89
C VAL A 156 4.53 14.51 -5.99
N ARG A 157 5.12 14.04 -7.09
CA ARG A 157 4.43 13.35 -8.18
C ARG A 157 5.07 11.98 -8.42
N LEU A 158 4.43 10.92 -7.92
CA LEU A 158 4.81 9.54 -8.18
C LEU A 158 3.88 9.01 -9.28
N VAL A 159 4.30 9.13 -10.54
CA VAL A 159 3.42 8.87 -11.69
C VAL A 159 4.06 8.02 -12.78
N ASN A 160 5.38 7.92 -12.84
CA ASN A 160 6.16 7.18 -13.83
C ASN A 160 5.71 7.48 -15.27
N GLU A 161 5.64 8.76 -15.64
CA GLU A 161 5.15 9.22 -16.95
C GLU A 161 5.95 8.62 -18.12
N SER A 162 7.23 8.35 -17.91
CA SER A 162 8.12 7.73 -18.90
C SER A 162 7.88 6.22 -19.08
N GLY A 163 7.02 5.61 -18.26
CA GLY A 163 6.68 4.19 -18.37
C GLY A 163 7.85 3.24 -18.07
N VAL A 164 8.77 3.64 -17.20
CA VAL A 164 9.97 2.88 -16.82
C VAL A 164 9.54 1.53 -16.23
N GLU A 165 10.15 0.45 -16.73
CA GLU A 165 9.85 -0.92 -16.27
C GLU A 165 10.49 -1.21 -14.91
N ASN A 166 11.80 -0.97 -14.80
CA ASN A 166 12.57 -1.23 -13.59
C ASN A 166 13.62 -0.13 -13.39
N ALA A 167 13.72 0.41 -12.17
CA ALA A 167 14.72 1.40 -11.78
C ALA A 167 14.88 1.45 -10.26
N ASP A 168 16.03 1.91 -9.78
CA ASP A 168 16.31 2.11 -8.36
C ASP A 168 16.80 3.55 -8.18
N ALA A 169 16.24 4.28 -7.21
CA ALA A 169 16.74 5.60 -6.86
C ALA A 169 18.07 5.48 -6.13
N GLU A 170 19.06 6.29 -6.49
CA GLU A 170 20.39 6.28 -5.87
C GLU A 170 20.34 6.56 -4.36
N ASP A 171 19.39 7.38 -3.92
CA ASP A 171 19.18 7.72 -2.51
C ASP A 171 18.26 6.74 -1.77
N GLY A 172 17.79 5.69 -2.45
CA GLY A 172 16.88 4.69 -1.89
C GLY A 172 15.46 5.21 -1.63
N SER A 173 15.09 6.39 -2.15
CA SER A 173 13.75 6.97 -1.95
C SER A 173 12.64 6.17 -2.63
N TYR A 174 12.93 5.51 -3.75
CA TYR A 174 12.01 4.62 -4.45
C TYR A 174 12.73 3.52 -5.23
N VAL A 175 11.97 2.49 -5.61
CA VAL A 175 12.31 1.55 -6.68
C VAL A 175 11.09 1.37 -7.59
N ILE A 176 11.30 1.02 -8.85
CA ILE A 176 10.24 0.69 -9.81
C ILE A 176 10.40 -0.78 -10.19
N ARG A 177 9.33 -1.56 -10.11
CA ARG A 177 9.27 -2.95 -10.60
C ARG A 177 7.96 -3.17 -11.34
N ASP A 178 8.01 -3.74 -12.54
CA ASP A 178 6.83 -3.98 -13.38
C ASP A 178 5.98 -2.70 -13.59
N ARG A 179 6.66 -1.56 -13.78
CA ARG A 179 6.12 -0.19 -13.85
C ARG A 179 5.40 0.31 -12.59
N ILE A 180 5.46 -0.41 -11.48
CA ILE A 180 4.86 -0.02 -10.20
C ILE A 180 5.93 0.69 -9.38
N ILE A 181 5.64 1.91 -8.95
CA ILE A 181 6.51 2.67 -8.05
C ILE A 181 6.38 2.06 -6.65
N ILE A 182 7.50 1.79 -5.99
CA ILE A 182 7.54 1.27 -4.63
C ILE A 182 8.35 2.25 -3.79
N ILE A 183 7.73 2.79 -2.75
CA ILE A 183 8.43 3.58 -1.74
C ILE A 183 8.77 2.66 -0.57
N PRO A 184 10.06 2.38 -0.30
CA PRO A 184 10.47 1.47 0.76
C PRO A 184 10.05 1.94 2.16
N LYS A 185 10.03 1.01 3.11
CA LYS A 185 9.73 1.30 4.52
C LYS A 185 10.66 2.39 5.06
N ASN A 186 10.07 3.38 5.74
CA ASN A 186 10.76 4.55 6.31
C ASN A 186 11.48 5.45 5.28
N ALA A 187 11.34 5.21 3.97
CA ALA A 187 11.97 6.06 2.97
C ALA A 187 11.41 7.48 3.00
N VAL A 188 12.25 8.44 2.61
CA VAL A 188 11.90 9.86 2.54
C VAL A 188 11.92 10.28 1.09
N VAL A 189 10.78 10.78 0.60
CA VAL A 189 10.66 11.43 -0.70
C VAL A 189 10.53 12.92 -0.43
N LYS A 190 11.47 13.72 -0.95
CA LYS A 190 11.55 15.16 -0.69
C LYS A 190 10.40 15.92 -1.37
N ASP A 191 10.13 17.12 -0.89
CA ASP A 191 9.15 18.01 -1.50
C ASP A 191 9.46 18.25 -2.99
N GLY A 192 8.42 18.23 -3.82
CA GLY A 192 8.53 18.50 -5.26
C GLY A 192 9.16 17.37 -6.09
N THR A 193 9.55 16.24 -5.49
CA THR A 193 10.11 15.11 -6.25
C THR A 193 9.13 14.59 -7.30
N VAL A 194 9.64 14.32 -8.51
CA VAL A 194 8.89 13.71 -9.60
C VAL A 194 9.56 12.39 -9.98
N VAL A 195 8.77 11.31 -10.02
CA VAL A 195 9.17 9.95 -10.39
C VAL A 195 8.31 9.48 -11.54
#